data_AF-A0A0G0QH83-F1
#
_entry.id   AF-A0A0G0QH83-F1
#
_cell.length_a   1.000
_cell.length_b   1.000
_cell.length_c   1.000
_cell.angle_alpha   90.00
_cell.angle_beta   90.00
_cell.angle_gamma   90.00
#
_symmetry.space_group_name_H-M   'P 1'
#
loop_
_entity.id
_entity.type
_entity.pdbx_description
1 polymer ?
#
loop_
_entity_poly.entity_id
_entity_poly.type
_entity_poly.pdbx_seq_one_letter_code
_entity_poly.pdbx_strand_id
1 'polypeptide(L)'
;MNMRKLIFTIFAASVIGLFATSADAQMMGGFSNSSADWDAVIEHTNREEQEGKELWDKLQTKEVACADLNDEQYGVLGEYFMGQMAGESHAAMNAMMIQAHGEDGEEQIHIVMGKRL
;
A
#
# COMPACT_ATOMS: atom_id res chain seq x y z
N MET A 1 51.23 -25.81 -24.24
CA MET A 1 50.88 -25.24 -25.56
C MET A 1 49.52 -24.57 -25.41
N ASN A 2 49.48 -23.24 -25.50
CA ASN A 2 48.24 -22.46 -25.57
C ASN A 2 47.44 -22.85 -26.81
N MET A 3 46.11 -22.83 -26.75
CA MET A 3 45.30 -21.78 -27.40
C MET A 3 43.81 -22.14 -27.39
N ARG A 4 43.04 -21.21 -26.81
CA ARG A 4 41.72 -20.74 -27.27
C ARG A 4 41.17 -21.44 -28.51
N LYS A 5 39.93 -21.92 -28.44
CA LYS A 5 38.92 -21.83 -29.53
C LYS A 5 37.55 -22.36 -29.09
N LEU A 6 36.55 -21.50 -29.22
CA LEU A 6 35.16 -21.76 -29.66
C LEU A 6 34.29 -22.63 -28.74
N ILE A 7 33.38 -22.05 -27.93
CA ILE A 7 31.98 -21.66 -28.26
C ILE A 7 31.06 -22.87 -28.51
N PHE A 8 29.80 -22.73 -28.09
CA PHE A 8 28.65 -23.66 -28.09
C PHE A 8 28.56 -24.44 -26.75
N THR A 9 27.45 -24.43 -25.97
CA THR A 9 26.06 -24.55 -26.40
C THR A 9 25.13 -24.27 -25.20
N ILE A 10 24.14 -23.38 -25.38
CA ILE A 10 22.78 -23.37 -24.79
C ILE A 10 22.63 -23.51 -23.26
N PHE A 11 22.34 -22.41 -22.57
CA PHE A 11 21.49 -22.42 -21.38
C PHE A 11 20.19 -21.67 -21.71
N ALA A 12 19.25 -22.41 -22.28
CA ALA A 12 17.86 -22.01 -22.32
C ALA A 12 17.29 -22.22 -20.92
N ALA A 13 17.04 -21.15 -20.19
CA ALA A 13 16.28 -21.19 -18.94
C ALA A 13 15.44 -19.92 -18.82
N SER A 14 14.22 -20.04 -19.36
CA SER A 14 12.99 -19.47 -18.83
C SER A 14 13.00 -17.98 -18.49
N VAL A 15 12.77 -17.15 -19.51
CA VAL A 15 12.06 -15.88 -19.30
C VAL A 15 10.61 -16.25 -19.00
N ILE A 16 10.32 -16.51 -17.72
CA ILE A 16 8.95 -16.56 -17.23
C ILE A 16 8.41 -15.14 -17.40
N GLY A 17 7.53 -14.97 -18.39
CA GLY A 17 6.84 -13.72 -18.62
C GLY A 17 6.17 -13.27 -17.33
N LEU A 18 6.61 -12.13 -16.81
CA LEU A 18 5.86 -11.33 -15.86
C LEU A 18 4.63 -10.81 -16.61
N PHE A 19 3.57 -11.62 -16.63
CA PHE A 19 2.25 -11.10 -16.92
C PHE A 19 1.90 -10.22 -15.73
N ALA A 20 2.12 -8.91 -15.87
CA ALA A 20 1.46 -7.94 -15.03
C ALA A 20 -0.05 -8.16 -15.24
N THR A 21 -0.69 -8.87 -14.32
CA THR A 21 -2.14 -8.87 -14.25
C THR A 21 -2.53 -7.44 -13.91
N SER A 22 -3.07 -6.71 -14.88
CA SER A 22 -3.72 -5.44 -14.61
C SER A 22 -4.83 -5.71 -13.60
N ALA A 23 -4.68 -5.21 -12.38
CA ALA A 23 -5.80 -5.10 -11.47
C ALA A 23 -6.70 -4.00 -12.05
N ASP A 24 -7.70 -4.41 -12.82
CA ASP A 24 -8.72 -3.53 -13.36
C ASP A 24 -9.51 -2.93 -12.19
N ALA A 25 -9.26 -1.65 -11.86
CA ALA A 25 -9.97 -0.87 -10.83
C ALA A 25 -11.46 -0.59 -11.16
N GLN A 26 -12.07 -1.42 -12.02
CA GLN A 26 -13.39 -1.23 -12.61
C GLN A 26 -14.53 -1.21 -11.58
N MET A 27 -14.29 -1.69 -10.35
CA MET A 27 -15.26 -1.62 -9.25
C MET A 27 -15.38 -0.22 -8.63
N MET A 28 -14.49 0.73 -8.95
CA MET A 28 -14.48 2.10 -8.42
C MET A 28 -15.29 3.10 -9.28
N GLY A 29 -15.74 2.69 -10.47
CA GLY A 29 -16.28 3.59 -11.50
C GLY A 29 -17.56 4.36 -11.13
N GLY A 30 -18.22 4.00 -10.03
CA GLY A 30 -19.42 4.68 -9.53
C GLY A 30 -19.17 5.82 -8.54
N PHE A 31 -17.95 5.95 -8.00
CA PHE A 31 -17.65 6.93 -6.95
C PHE A 31 -17.34 8.34 -7.47
N SER A 32 -17.17 8.51 -8.79
CA SER A 32 -16.82 9.80 -9.40
C SER A 32 -17.90 10.90 -9.25
N ASN A 33 -19.06 10.58 -8.69
CA ASN A 33 -20.18 11.50 -8.40
C ASN A 33 -20.43 11.69 -6.89
N SER A 34 -19.44 11.41 -6.04
CA SER A 34 -19.54 11.67 -4.60
C SER A 34 -19.47 13.17 -4.30
N SER A 35 -20.21 13.62 -3.29
CA SER A 35 -20.13 14.99 -2.75
C SER A 35 -18.94 15.17 -1.80
N ALA A 36 -17.92 14.31 -1.90
CA ALA A 36 -16.78 14.33 -1.01
C ALA A 36 -15.90 15.54 -1.32
N ASP A 37 -15.33 16.15 -0.29
CA ASP A 37 -14.25 17.11 -0.43
C ASP A 37 -12.97 16.35 -0.79
N TRP A 38 -12.74 16.21 -2.09
CA TRP A 38 -11.63 15.42 -2.62
C TRP A 38 -10.25 15.95 -2.23
N ASP A 39 -10.11 17.27 -2.12
CA ASP A 39 -8.83 17.87 -1.72
C ASP A 39 -8.53 17.51 -0.26
N ALA A 40 -9.53 17.58 0.62
CA ALA A 40 -9.39 17.18 2.02
C ALA A 40 -9.08 15.68 2.17
N VAL A 41 -9.75 14.81 1.42
CA VAL A 41 -9.49 13.35 1.49
C VAL A 41 -8.07 13.03 1.01
N ILE A 42 -7.62 13.63 -0.10
CA ILE A 42 -6.27 13.39 -0.63
C ILE A 42 -5.22 13.92 0.35
N GLU A 43 -5.40 15.11 0.91
CA GLU A 43 -4.50 15.66 1.91
C GLU A 43 -4.42 14.77 3.16
N HIS A 44 -5.58 14.32 3.65
CA HIS A 44 -5.68 13.43 4.80
C HIS A 44 -4.93 12.12 4.58
N THR A 45 -5.24 11.43 3.47
CA THR A 45 -4.63 10.14 3.09
C THR A 45 -3.11 10.28 2.98
N ASN A 46 -2.62 11.30 2.27
CA ASN A 46 -1.18 11.50 2.07
C ASN A 46 -0.44 11.77 3.39
N ARG A 47 -1.07 12.51 4.31
CA ARG A 47 -0.49 12.80 5.62
C ARG A 47 -0.36 11.51 6.44
N GLU A 48 -1.40 10.69 6.48
CA GLU A 48 -1.40 9.47 7.29
C GLU A 48 -0.48 8.38 6.72
N GLU A 49 -0.41 8.25 5.40
CA GLU A 49 0.59 7.39 4.75
C GLU A 49 2.02 7.82 5.12
N GLN A 50 2.29 9.13 5.18
CA GLN A 50 3.60 9.65 5.55
C GLN A 50 3.91 9.40 7.03
N GLU A 51 2.96 9.64 7.93
CA GLU A 51 3.07 9.31 9.37
C GLU A 51 3.32 7.81 9.58
N GLY A 52 2.59 6.96 8.86
CA GLY A 52 2.75 5.52 8.86
C GLY A 52 4.11 5.07 8.33
N LYS A 53 4.61 5.71 7.27
CA LYS A 53 5.95 5.46 6.75
C LYS A 53 7.02 5.77 7.80
N GLU A 54 6.91 6.90 8.48
CA GLU A 54 7.87 7.30 9.51
C GLU A 54 7.87 6.32 10.69
N LEU A 55 6.69 5.86 11.10
CA LEU A 55 6.56 4.83 12.13
C LEU A 55 7.13 3.48 11.66
N TRP A 56 6.87 3.10 10.41
CA TRP A 56 7.43 1.90 9.81
C TRP A 56 8.96 1.92 9.81
N ASP A 57 9.56 3.04 9.42
CA ASP A 57 11.02 3.21 9.43
C ASP A 57 11.60 3.04 10.86
N LYS A 58 10.91 3.56 11.89
CA LYS A 58 11.29 3.38 13.31
C LYS A 58 11.19 1.92 13.78
N LEU A 59 10.19 1.17 13.31
CA LEU A 59 10.08 -0.26 13.59
C LEU A 59 11.24 -1.02 12.94
N GLN A 60 11.61 -0.68 11.69
CA GLN A 60 12.72 -1.31 10.99
C GLN A 60 14.07 -1.06 11.66
N THR A 61 14.28 0.15 12.22
CA THR A 61 15.49 0.50 12.97
C THR A 61 15.46 0.04 14.43
N LYS A 62 14.34 -0.54 14.89
CA LYS A 62 14.10 -0.97 16.27
C LYS A 62 14.14 0.17 17.30
N GLU A 63 13.82 1.39 16.86
CA GLU A 63 13.60 2.52 17.76
C GLU A 63 12.30 2.37 18.56
N VAL A 64 11.30 1.71 17.98
CA VAL A 64 10.02 1.34 18.60
C VAL A 64 9.80 -0.16 18.45
N ALA A 65 9.11 -0.78 19.40
CA ALA A 65 8.70 -2.18 19.32
C ALA A 65 7.20 -2.30 19.04
N CYS A 66 6.78 -3.34 18.32
CA CYS A 66 5.37 -3.60 18.03
C CYS A 66 4.49 -3.69 19.29
N ALA A 67 5.05 -4.17 20.41
CA ALA A 67 4.31 -4.32 21.67
C ALA A 67 3.96 -2.98 22.33
N ASP A 68 4.62 -1.89 21.92
CA ASP A 68 4.42 -0.54 22.46
C ASP A 68 3.49 0.31 21.59
N LEU A 69 2.98 -0.24 20.49
CA LEU A 69 2.09 0.47 19.58
C LEU A 69 0.67 0.55 20.14
N ASN A 70 0.08 1.74 20.08
CA ASN A 70 -1.34 1.97 20.35
C ASN A 70 -2.18 1.84 19.06
N ASP A 71 -3.50 1.98 19.21
CA ASP A 71 -4.42 1.84 18.08
C ASP A 71 -4.20 2.91 17.00
N GLU A 72 -4.01 4.18 17.36
CA GLU A 72 -3.72 5.27 16.40
C GLU A 72 -2.47 4.96 15.55
N GLN A 73 -1.42 4.43 16.19
CA GLN A 73 -0.18 4.00 15.54
C GLN A 73 -0.40 2.81 14.61
N TYR A 74 -1.29 1.89 14.97
CA TYR A 74 -1.71 0.83 14.06
C TYR A 74 -2.57 1.36 12.91
N GLY A 75 -3.37 2.41 13.14
CA GLY A 75 -4.15 3.10 12.11
C GLY A 75 -3.24 3.63 11.00
N VAL A 76 -2.28 4.49 11.35
CA VAL A 76 -1.34 5.06 10.36
C VAL A 76 -0.45 4.00 9.69
N LEU A 77 -0.11 2.91 10.37
CA LEU A 77 0.56 1.76 9.71
C LEU A 77 -0.36 1.08 8.69
N GLY A 78 -1.63 0.90 9.02
CA GLY A 78 -2.65 0.39 8.10
C GLY A 78 -2.78 1.26 6.86
N GLU A 79 -2.87 2.58 7.03
CA GLU A 79 -2.87 3.58 5.96
C GLU A 79 -1.64 3.43 5.06
N TYR A 80 -0.44 3.42 5.65
CA TYR A 80 0.80 3.24 4.90
C TYR A 80 0.82 1.93 4.08
N PHE A 81 0.43 0.81 4.70
CA PHE A 81 0.39 -0.48 4.01
C PHE A 81 -0.67 -0.52 2.91
N MET A 82 -1.81 0.13 3.12
CA MET A 82 -2.84 0.23 2.10
C MET A 82 -2.39 1.10 0.94
N GLY A 83 -1.74 2.23 1.21
CA GLY A 83 -1.10 3.06 0.20
C GLY A 83 -0.08 2.29 -0.63
N GLN A 84 0.77 1.46 -0.02
CA GLN A 84 1.70 0.60 -0.76
C GLN A 84 1.00 -0.43 -1.66
N MET A 85 -0.21 -0.89 -1.30
CA MET A 85 -0.96 -1.87 -2.08
C MET A 85 -1.86 -1.24 -3.15
N ALA A 86 -2.50 -0.12 -2.85
CA ALA A 86 -3.50 0.55 -3.68
C ALA A 86 -2.90 1.67 -4.57
N GLY A 87 -1.74 2.20 -4.21
CA GLY A 87 -1.12 3.34 -4.88
C GLY A 87 -2.05 4.55 -4.91
N GLU A 88 -2.09 5.24 -6.05
CA GLU A 88 -2.91 6.45 -6.26
C GLU A 88 -4.43 6.23 -6.05
N SER A 89 -4.89 4.97 -5.98
CA SER A 89 -6.30 4.67 -5.70
C SER A 89 -6.68 4.74 -4.22
N HIS A 90 -5.71 4.85 -3.30
CA HIS A 90 -5.96 4.78 -1.87
C HIS A 90 -6.90 5.88 -1.37
N ALA A 91 -6.68 7.14 -1.77
CA ALA A 91 -7.56 8.24 -1.38
C ALA A 91 -9.02 8.02 -1.84
N ALA A 92 -9.23 7.42 -3.02
CA ALA A 92 -10.57 7.04 -3.47
C ALA A 92 -11.15 5.89 -2.64
N MET A 93 -10.32 4.97 -2.16
CA MET A 93 -10.73 3.93 -1.23
C MET A 93 -11.14 4.51 0.13
N ASN A 94 -10.37 5.43 0.72
CA ASN A 94 -10.74 6.07 1.99
C ASN A 94 -12.07 6.82 1.83
N ALA A 95 -12.23 7.56 0.73
CA ALA A 95 -13.50 8.23 0.42
C ALA A 95 -14.70 7.24 0.37
N MET A 96 -14.52 6.05 -0.21
CA MET A 96 -15.54 5.01 -0.20
C MET A 96 -15.78 4.42 1.19
N MET A 97 -14.71 4.18 1.96
CA MET A 97 -14.82 3.65 3.32
C MET A 97 -15.56 4.63 4.21
N ILE A 98 -15.23 5.91 4.15
CA ILE A 98 -15.91 7.00 4.85
C ILE A 98 -17.38 7.08 4.41
N GLN A 99 -17.66 6.97 3.10
CA GLN A 99 -19.06 6.96 2.63
C GLN A 99 -19.85 5.77 3.18
N ALA A 100 -19.24 4.59 3.27
CA ALA A 100 -19.91 3.36 3.68
C ALA A 100 -20.02 3.19 5.21
N HIS A 101 -19.01 3.65 5.95
CA HIS A 101 -18.80 3.33 7.36
C HIS A 101 -18.56 4.55 8.26
N GLY A 102 -18.47 5.76 7.69
CA GLY A 102 -18.05 6.97 8.39
C GLY A 102 -16.54 7.01 8.63
N GLU A 103 -16.04 8.15 9.13
CA GLU A 103 -14.63 8.36 9.45
C GLU A 103 -14.12 7.33 10.47
N ASP A 104 -14.81 7.16 11.60
CA ASP A 104 -14.47 6.13 12.60
C ASP A 104 -14.38 4.72 11.99
N GLY A 105 -15.23 4.43 11.00
CA GLY A 105 -15.26 3.11 10.36
C GLY A 105 -14.07 2.86 9.45
N GLU A 106 -13.63 3.89 8.74
CA GLU A 106 -12.41 3.87 7.95
C GLU A 106 -11.18 3.70 8.87
N GLU A 107 -11.11 4.46 9.97
CA GLU A 107 -10.00 4.36 10.93
C GLU A 107 -9.90 2.94 11.53
N GLN A 108 -11.03 2.34 11.92
CA GLN A 108 -11.05 0.98 12.44
C GLN A 108 -10.60 -0.08 11.42
N ILE A 109 -10.92 0.12 10.13
CA ILE A 109 -10.44 -0.76 9.06
C ILE A 109 -8.92 -0.69 8.99
N HIS A 110 -8.35 0.52 9.03
CA HIS A 110 -6.91 0.73 9.01
C HIS A 110 -6.21 0.20 10.26
N ILE A 111 -6.77 0.40 11.45
CA ILE A 111 -6.25 -0.19 12.71
C ILE A 111 -6.17 -1.71 12.61
N VAL A 112 -7.26 -2.36 12.18
CA VAL A 112 -7.30 -3.82 12.06
C VAL A 112 -6.29 -4.31 11.01
N MET A 113 -6.11 -3.56 9.94
CA MET A 113 -5.13 -3.88 8.91
C MET A 113 -3.70 -3.74 9.43
N GLY A 114 -3.35 -2.64 10.09
CA GLY A 114 -2.03 -2.41 10.68
C GLY A 114 -1.66 -3.43 11.76
N LYS A 115 -2.64 -3.95 12.53
CA LYS A 115 -2.41 -5.04 13.50
C LYS A 115 -2.10 -6.39 12.85
N ARG A 116 -2.47 -6.61 11.58
CA ARG A 116 -2.36 -7.89 10.88
C ARG A 116 -1.07 -8.06 10.07
N LEU A 117 -0.46 -6.95 9.65
CA LEU A 117 0.71 -6.91 8.76
C LEU A 117 1.99 -6.65 9.55
#